data_AF-A0A3C0AQB1-F1
#
_entry.id   AF-A0A3C0AQB1-F1
#
_cell.length_a   1.000
_cell.length_b   1.000
_cell.length_c   1.000
_cell.angle_alpha   90.00
_cell.angle_beta   90.00
_cell.angle_gamma   90.00
#
_symmetry.space_group_name_H-M   'P 1'
#
loop_
_entity.id
_entity.type
_entity.pdbx_description
1 polymer ?
#
loop_
_entity_poly.entity_id
_entity_poly.type
_entity_poly.pdbx_seq_one_letter_code
_entity_poly.pdbx_strand_id
1 'polypeptide(L)'
;SPIDFLELKKHPAITYNLLCESNEFPMISRIVAYQIHERCDGSGYPRGQKQNQIHPFAKIAAVADEFLSLVSVAAANSEVHPYQAVEQLIYGASRGIFDSGAVRALLQSISLYPVGSVVELNQGQLATVIRTNRQQYDAPVVSIRKPDGTTQIFNLQNHPELHVIRAIPHAKLEMLSL
;
A
#
# COMPACT_ATOMS: atom_id res chain seq x y z
N SER A 1 -2.79 23.52 -9.75
CA SER A 1 -1.82 24.62 -9.94
C SER A 1 -0.80 24.61 -8.79
N PRO A 2 0.33 25.34 -8.87
CA PRO A 2 1.26 25.46 -7.74
C PRO A 2 0.62 26.04 -6.47
N ILE A 3 -0.40 26.90 -6.63
CA ILE A 3 -1.17 27.48 -5.54
C ILE A 3 -1.97 26.40 -4.82
N ASP A 4 -2.69 25.54 -5.56
CA ASP A 4 -3.48 24.45 -4.98
C ASP A 4 -2.60 23.46 -4.19
N PHE A 5 -1.38 23.22 -4.66
CA PHE A 5 -0.42 22.36 -3.96
C PHE A 5 0.09 22.98 -2.66
N LEU A 6 0.32 24.30 -2.64
CA LEU A 6 0.73 25.02 -1.43
C LEU A 6 -0.39 25.04 -0.39
N GLU A 7 -1.64 25.20 -0.83
CA GLU A 7 -2.81 25.10 0.05
C GLU A 7 -2.99 23.69 0.60
N LEU A 8 -2.81 22.66 -0.24
CA LEU A 8 -2.86 21.26 0.20
C LEU A 8 -1.82 20.96 1.28
N LYS A 9 -0.62 21.55 1.21
CA LYS A 9 0.42 21.37 2.25
C LYS A 9 0.05 21.92 3.62
N LYS A 10 -1.02 22.71 3.75
CA LYS A 10 -1.51 23.21 5.04
C LYS A 10 -2.37 22.18 5.77
N HIS A 11 -2.90 21.16 5.09
CA HIS A 11 -3.84 20.22 5.71
C HIS A 11 -3.31 19.55 6.99
N PRO A 12 -2.02 19.18 7.16
CA PRO A 12 -1.57 18.54 8.39
C PRO A 12 -1.72 19.47 9.61
N ALA A 13 -1.46 20.76 9.41
CA ALA A 13 -1.65 21.78 10.44
C ALA A 13 -3.13 22.05 10.72
N ILE A 14 -3.96 22.10 9.68
CA ILE A 14 -5.41 22.27 9.82
C ILE A 14 -6.01 21.08 10.58
N THR A 15 -5.70 19.84 10.17
CA THR A 15 -6.15 18.62 10.83
C THR A 15 -5.69 18.57 12.29
N TYR A 16 -4.43 18.94 12.58
CA TYR A 16 -3.95 19.02 13.95
C TYR A 16 -4.79 19.98 14.81
N ASN A 17 -5.10 21.17 14.29
CA ASN A 17 -5.90 22.17 15.00
C ASN A 17 -7.32 21.66 15.25
N LEU A 18 -7.98 21.09 14.23
CA LEU A 18 -9.32 20.50 14.37
C LEU A 18 -9.34 19.38 15.41
N LEU A 19 -8.33 18.51 15.42
CA LEU A 19 -8.21 17.45 16.42
C LEU A 19 -7.93 18.01 17.83
N CYS A 20 -7.39 19.23 17.96
CA CYS A 20 -7.19 19.89 19.25
C CYS A 20 -8.46 20.49 19.83
N GLU A 21 -9.49 20.75 19.01
CA GLU A 21 -10.78 21.29 19.45
C GLU A 21 -11.61 20.25 20.22
N SER A 22 -11.30 18.95 20.07
CA SER A 22 -11.95 17.85 20.80
C SER A 22 -10.98 17.13 21.73
N ASN A 23 -11.41 16.87 22.96
CA ASN A 23 -10.66 16.07 23.93
C ASN A 23 -10.79 14.55 23.71
N GLU A 24 -11.54 14.11 22.71
CA GLU A 24 -11.76 12.69 22.41
C GLU A 24 -10.55 12.03 21.74
N PHE A 25 -9.71 12.83 21.07
CA PHE A 25 -8.53 12.33 20.36
C PHE A 25 -7.28 12.36 21.24
N PRO A 26 -6.59 11.22 21.42
CA PRO A 26 -5.30 11.19 22.10
C PRO A 26 -4.29 12.13 21.45
N MET A 27 -3.42 12.73 22.26
CA MET A 27 -2.37 13.65 21.78
C MET A 27 -1.52 13.03 20.66
N ILE A 28 -1.22 11.73 20.76
CA ILE A 28 -0.44 10.99 19.76
C ILE A 28 -1.11 11.02 18.39
N SER A 29 -2.44 10.85 18.30
CA SER A 29 -3.17 10.91 17.03
C SER A 29 -3.04 12.27 16.36
N ARG A 30 -3.04 13.34 17.15
CA ARG A 30 -2.84 14.72 16.66
C ARG A 30 -1.42 14.88 16.09
N ILE A 31 -0.40 14.44 16.84
CA ILE A 31 1.00 14.48 16.41
C ILE A 31 1.19 13.70 15.09
N VAL A 32 0.60 12.50 14.99
CA VAL A 32 0.66 11.68 13.77
C VAL A 32 0.05 12.43 12.60
N ALA A 33 -1.16 12.99 12.75
CA ALA A 33 -1.81 13.76 11.69
C ALA A 33 -0.97 14.97 11.25
N TYR A 34 -0.30 15.64 12.19
CA TYR A 34 0.56 16.77 11.89
C TYR A 34 1.84 16.38 11.12
N GLN A 35 2.41 15.23 11.44
CA GLN A 35 3.71 14.78 10.92
C GLN A 35 3.62 13.77 9.78
N ILE A 36 2.42 13.41 9.32
CA ILE A 36 2.21 12.32 8.33
C ILE A 36 2.94 12.56 7.00
N HIS A 37 3.20 13.81 6.65
CA HIS A 37 3.95 14.21 5.44
C HIS A 37 5.40 14.61 5.71
N GLU A 38 5.88 14.45 6.93
CA GLU A 38 7.30 14.63 7.22
C GLU A 38 8.09 13.47 6.59
N ARG A 39 9.35 13.74 6.23
CA ARG A 39 10.27 12.77 5.63
C ARG A 39 11.55 12.79 6.44
N CYS A 40 12.15 11.61 6.64
CA CYS A 40 13.22 11.43 7.60
C CYS A 40 14.50 12.23 7.24
N ASP A 41 14.67 12.61 5.98
CA ASP A 41 15.74 13.49 5.47
C ASP A 41 15.43 15.00 5.64
N GLY A 42 14.21 15.35 6.03
CA GLY A 42 13.71 16.72 6.20
C GLY A 42 13.13 17.34 4.93
N SER A 43 12.98 16.58 3.84
CA SER A 43 12.34 17.05 2.60
C SER A 43 10.81 17.19 2.71
N GLY A 44 10.23 16.64 3.78
CA GLY A 44 8.80 16.65 4.05
C GLY A 44 8.27 17.98 4.58
N TYR A 45 7.00 17.96 4.96
CA TYR A 45 6.26 19.12 5.45
C TYR A 45 5.31 18.67 6.59
N PRO A 46 4.81 19.58 7.45
CA PRO A 46 4.87 21.04 7.37
C PRO A 46 6.14 21.69 7.93
N ARG A 47 6.93 21.02 8.78
CA ARG A 47 8.10 21.66 9.45
C ARG A 47 9.45 21.18 8.93
N GLY A 48 9.52 20.17 8.06
CA GLY A 48 10.78 19.62 7.56
C GLY A 48 11.56 18.91 8.66
N GLN A 49 10.84 18.24 9.56
CA GLN A 49 11.41 17.51 10.69
C GLN A 49 12.23 16.32 10.20
N LYS A 50 13.35 16.03 10.89
CA LYS A 50 14.29 14.97 10.52
C LYS A 50 14.29 13.84 11.54
N GLN A 51 14.39 12.61 11.04
CA GLN A 51 14.66 11.39 11.83
C GLN A 51 13.95 11.36 13.20
N ASN A 52 14.69 11.66 14.28
CA ASN A 52 14.26 11.57 15.67
C ASN A 52 13.24 12.65 16.08
N GLN A 53 13.03 13.67 15.26
CA GLN A 53 11.99 14.68 15.46
C GLN A 53 10.61 14.16 15.03
N ILE A 54 10.57 13.13 14.18
CA ILE A 54 9.33 12.52 13.70
C ILE A 54 8.94 11.38 14.65
N HIS A 55 7.71 11.44 15.16
CA HIS A 55 7.18 10.43 16.04
C HIS A 55 7.16 9.06 15.33
N PRO A 56 7.52 7.94 16.01
CA PRO A 56 7.56 6.62 15.38
C PRO A 56 6.27 6.22 14.65
N PHE A 57 5.10 6.52 15.22
CA PHE A 57 3.83 6.25 14.56
C PHE A 57 3.58 7.15 13.33
N ALA A 58 4.12 8.38 13.31
CA ALA A 58 4.03 9.23 12.13
C ALA A 58 4.90 8.67 11.00
N LYS A 59 6.06 8.10 11.30
CA LYS A 59 6.90 7.40 10.31
C LYS A 59 6.18 6.20 9.69
N ILE A 60 5.46 5.41 10.50
CA ILE A 60 4.65 4.29 10.01
C ILE A 60 3.51 4.80 9.13
N ALA A 61 2.77 5.81 9.60
CA ALA A 61 1.66 6.40 8.85
C ALA A 61 2.13 7.01 7.51
N ALA A 62 3.26 7.71 7.50
CA ALA A 62 3.86 8.30 6.31
C ALA A 62 4.17 7.26 5.22
N VAL A 63 4.72 6.10 5.61
CA VAL A 63 5.01 4.99 4.68
C VAL A 63 3.73 4.37 4.15
N ALA A 64 2.72 4.18 5.01
CA ALA A 64 1.43 3.63 4.59
C ALA A 64 0.66 4.57 3.65
N ASP A 65 0.68 5.88 3.94
CA ASP A 65 0.06 6.92 3.11
C ASP A 65 0.72 7.00 1.72
N GLU A 66 2.05 7.00 1.67
CA GLU A 66 2.80 6.99 0.41
C GLU A 66 2.49 5.74 -0.42
N PHE A 67 2.46 4.57 0.22
CA PHE A 67 2.09 3.32 -0.47
C PHE A 67 0.70 3.42 -1.11
N LEU A 68 -0.30 3.91 -0.36
CA LEU A 68 -1.66 4.06 -0.86
C LEU A 68 -1.76 5.09 -1.99
N SER A 69 -1.02 6.19 -1.89
CA SER A 69 -0.93 7.19 -2.95
C SER A 69 -0.40 6.57 -4.25
N LEU A 70 0.72 5.85 -4.17
CA LEU A 70 1.35 5.18 -5.32
C LEU A 70 0.43 4.11 -5.93
N VAL A 71 -0.21 3.29 -5.11
CA VAL A 71 -1.16 2.26 -5.56
C VAL A 71 -2.41 2.88 -6.18
N SER A 72 -2.91 3.99 -5.65
CA SER A 72 -4.10 4.67 -6.17
C SER A 72 -3.82 5.31 -7.54
N VAL A 73 -2.65 5.93 -7.70
CA VAL A 73 -2.19 6.43 -9.01
C VAL A 73 -2.02 5.28 -10.00
N ALA A 74 -1.53 4.13 -9.54
CA ALA A 74 -1.39 2.92 -10.36
C ALA A 74 -2.73 2.31 -10.79
N ALA A 75 -3.74 2.34 -9.91
CA ALA A 75 -5.08 1.92 -10.27
C ALA A 75 -5.72 2.84 -11.32
N ALA A 76 -5.42 4.14 -11.28
CA ALA A 76 -5.91 5.12 -12.26
C ALA A 76 -5.16 5.04 -13.60
N ASN A 77 -3.85 4.77 -13.56
CA ASN A 77 -2.98 4.66 -14.72
C ASN A 77 -2.57 3.20 -14.89
N SER A 78 -3.28 2.44 -15.73
CA SER A 78 -3.15 1.00 -16.01
C SER A 78 -1.74 0.48 -16.38
N GLU A 79 -0.70 1.31 -16.29
CA GLU A 79 0.70 1.02 -16.59
C GLU A 79 1.58 0.85 -15.33
N VAL A 80 1.13 1.31 -14.15
CA VAL A 80 1.91 1.16 -12.92
C VAL A 80 1.43 -0.06 -12.16
N HIS A 81 2.36 -0.90 -11.74
CA HIS A 81 2.07 -2.13 -11.00
C HIS A 81 2.32 -1.93 -9.49
N PRO A 82 1.53 -2.55 -8.59
CA PRO A 82 1.71 -2.44 -7.15
C PRO A 82 3.14 -2.77 -6.63
N TYR A 83 3.91 -3.60 -7.34
CA TYR A 83 5.31 -3.87 -6.99
C TYR A 83 6.21 -2.63 -7.15
N GLN A 84 5.90 -1.73 -8.09
CA GLN A 84 6.68 -0.51 -8.30
C GLN A 84 6.51 0.47 -7.13
N ALA A 85 5.34 0.48 -6.47
CA ALA A 85 5.14 1.23 -5.23
C ALA A 85 6.08 0.72 -4.12
N VAL A 86 6.24 -0.61 -4.03
CA VAL A 86 7.18 -1.24 -3.10
C VAL A 86 8.63 -0.88 -3.44
N GLU A 87 9.03 -0.95 -4.71
CA GLU A 87 10.38 -0.56 -5.15
C GLU A 87 10.71 0.89 -4.78
N GLN A 88 9.77 1.81 -4.99
CA GLN A 88 9.95 3.23 -4.62
C GLN A 88 10.12 3.42 -3.12
N LEU A 89 9.35 2.71 -2.29
CA LEU A 89 9.49 2.80 -0.83
C LEU A 89 10.83 2.23 -0.35
N ILE A 90 11.27 1.11 -0.91
CA ILE A 90 12.58 0.50 -0.60
C ILE A 90 13.71 1.46 -1.02
N TYR A 91 13.63 2.03 -2.22
CA TYR A 91 14.60 3.00 -2.69
C TYR A 91 14.61 4.26 -1.82
N GLY A 92 13.44 4.81 -1.47
CA GLY A 92 13.31 5.95 -0.57
C GLY A 92 13.89 5.69 0.82
N ALA A 93 13.69 4.49 1.38
CA ALA A 93 14.32 4.07 2.62
C ALA A 93 15.85 4.02 2.49
N SER A 94 16.39 3.51 1.38
CA SER A 94 17.84 3.47 1.14
C SER A 94 18.47 4.87 1.06
N ARG A 95 17.67 5.88 0.69
CA ARG A 95 18.05 7.30 0.64
C ARG A 95 17.81 8.04 1.95
N GLY A 96 17.24 7.38 2.96
CA GLY A 96 16.91 7.99 4.25
C GLY A 96 15.66 8.88 4.24
N ILE A 97 14.85 8.83 3.18
CA ILE A 97 13.57 9.56 3.06
C ILE A 97 12.53 8.94 4.00
N PHE A 98 12.48 7.61 4.03
CA PHE A 98 11.58 6.83 4.88
C PHE A 98 12.35 6.04 5.94
N ASP A 99 11.69 5.79 7.06
CA ASP A 99 12.22 4.91 8.10
C ASP A 99 12.23 3.47 7.60
N SER A 100 13.40 2.83 7.59
CA SER A 100 13.56 1.47 7.05
C SER A 100 12.79 0.43 7.87
N GLY A 101 12.59 0.65 9.17
CA GLY A 101 11.80 -0.22 10.03
C GLY A 101 10.32 -0.14 9.67
N ALA A 102 9.81 1.07 9.45
CA ALA A 102 8.43 1.28 8.98
C ALA A 102 8.18 0.66 7.59
N VAL A 103 9.11 0.84 6.63
CA VAL A 103 9.00 0.18 5.32
C VAL A 103 8.99 -1.34 5.45
N ARG A 104 9.90 -1.92 6.25
CA ARG A 104 9.90 -3.37 6.50
C ARG A 104 8.58 -3.86 7.11
N ALA A 105 8.04 -3.13 8.10
CA ALA A 105 6.78 -3.48 8.73
C ALA A 105 5.62 -3.44 7.72
N LEU A 106 5.59 -2.44 6.83
CA LEU A 106 4.60 -2.40 5.75
C LEU A 106 4.71 -3.64 4.87
N LEU A 107 5.91 -3.99 4.39
CA LEU A 107 6.14 -5.15 3.52
C LEU A 107 5.74 -6.49 4.15
N GLN A 108 5.87 -6.62 5.48
CA GLN A 108 5.40 -7.79 6.22
C GLN A 108 3.87 -7.80 6.43
N SER A 109 3.20 -6.67 6.24
CA SER A 109 1.76 -6.50 6.49
C SER A 109 0.91 -6.54 5.23
N ILE A 110 1.47 -6.13 4.09
CA ILE A 110 0.74 -6.05 2.82
C ILE A 110 0.87 -7.35 2.03
N SER A 111 -0.25 -7.79 1.46
CA SER A 111 -0.27 -8.80 0.40
C SER A 111 -0.20 -8.07 -0.93
N LEU A 112 0.62 -8.53 -1.86
CA LEU A 112 0.66 -7.98 -3.22
C LEU A 112 -0.69 -8.12 -3.93
N TYR A 113 -1.46 -9.15 -3.53
CA TYR A 113 -2.81 -9.41 -4.01
C TYR A 113 -3.76 -9.48 -2.80
N PRO A 114 -4.56 -8.42 -2.55
CA PRO A 114 -5.60 -8.44 -1.52
C PRO A 114 -6.65 -9.52 -1.76
N VAL A 115 -7.36 -9.92 -0.70
CA VAL A 115 -8.55 -10.80 -0.83
C VAL A 115 -9.56 -10.18 -1.78
N GLY A 116 -10.10 -10.99 -2.69
CA GLY A 116 -11.00 -10.57 -3.76
C GLY A 116 -10.29 -10.22 -5.07
N SER A 117 -8.96 -10.04 -5.08
CA SER A 117 -8.22 -9.82 -6.32
C SER A 117 -8.38 -11.01 -7.26
N VAL A 118 -8.54 -10.76 -8.56
CA VAL A 118 -8.41 -11.79 -9.59
C VAL A 118 -7.00 -11.72 -10.15
N VAL A 119 -6.33 -12.86 -10.22
CA VAL A 119 -4.95 -13.00 -10.66
C VAL A 119 -4.84 -14.05 -11.76
N GLU A 120 -3.91 -13.84 -12.68
CA GLU A 120 -3.50 -14.85 -13.66
C GLU A 120 -2.28 -15.60 -13.14
N LEU A 121 -2.38 -16.93 -13.12
CA LEU A 121 -1.28 -17.82 -12.75
C LEU A 121 -0.41 -18.13 -13.97
N ASN A 122 0.81 -18.58 -13.73
CA ASN A 122 1.78 -18.96 -14.76
C ASN A 122 1.35 -20.06 -15.74
N GLN A 123 0.26 -20.76 -15.43
CA GLN A 123 -0.35 -21.76 -16.31
C GLN A 123 -1.57 -21.22 -17.09
N GLY A 124 -1.77 -19.90 -17.11
CA GLY A 124 -2.86 -19.22 -17.83
C GLY A 124 -4.23 -19.29 -17.13
N GLN A 125 -4.31 -19.88 -15.94
CA GLN A 125 -5.55 -19.97 -15.17
C GLN A 125 -5.82 -18.64 -14.45
N LEU A 126 -7.10 -18.26 -14.40
CA LEU A 126 -7.55 -17.18 -13.52
C LEU A 126 -7.93 -17.74 -12.15
N ALA A 127 -7.55 -17.01 -11.11
CA ALA A 127 -7.83 -17.39 -9.74
C ALA A 127 -8.26 -16.17 -8.91
N THR A 128 -9.18 -16.36 -7.98
CA THR A 128 -9.58 -15.32 -7.02
C THR A 128 -8.79 -15.51 -5.73
N VAL A 129 -8.17 -14.45 -5.23
CA VAL A 129 -7.49 -14.48 -3.93
C VAL A 129 -8.52 -14.57 -2.82
N ILE A 130 -8.42 -15.59 -1.97
CA ILE A 130 -9.33 -15.81 -0.85
C ILE A 130 -8.66 -15.62 0.51
N ARG A 131 -7.33 -15.68 0.57
CA ARG A 131 -6.55 -15.40 1.78
C ARG A 131 -5.15 -14.93 1.42
N THR A 132 -4.58 -14.07 2.25
CA THR A 132 -3.21 -13.56 2.09
C THR A 132 -2.23 -14.39 2.92
N ASN A 133 -0.96 -14.44 2.51
CA ASN A 133 0.13 -15.04 3.29
C ASN A 133 1.05 -13.94 3.82
N ARG A 134 1.09 -13.78 5.14
CA ARG A 134 1.86 -12.71 5.81
C ARG A 134 3.38 -12.86 5.70
N GLN A 135 3.86 -14.09 5.53
CA GLN A 135 5.29 -14.39 5.42
C GLN A 135 5.79 -14.33 3.96
N GLN A 136 4.87 -14.38 2.99
CA GLN A 136 5.18 -14.39 1.56
C GLN A 136 4.08 -13.66 0.79
N TYR A 137 4.29 -12.35 0.56
CA TYR A 137 3.27 -11.41 0.10
C TYR A 137 2.81 -11.64 -1.34
N ASP A 138 3.60 -12.34 -2.16
CA ASP A 138 3.37 -12.63 -3.58
C ASP A 138 2.73 -14.01 -3.82
N ALA A 139 2.63 -14.86 -2.80
CA ALA A 139 2.09 -16.20 -2.88
C ALA A 139 0.81 -16.36 -2.06
N PRO A 140 -0.33 -15.76 -2.44
CA PRO A 140 -1.59 -15.85 -1.70
C PRO A 140 -2.21 -17.26 -1.74
N VAL A 141 -3.30 -17.45 -0.99
CA VAL A 141 -4.22 -18.57 -1.21
C VAL A 141 -5.27 -18.14 -2.22
N VAL A 142 -5.39 -18.93 -3.28
CA VAL A 142 -6.27 -18.64 -4.41
C VAL A 142 -7.30 -19.74 -4.63
N SER A 143 -8.42 -19.34 -5.22
CA SER A 143 -9.55 -20.18 -5.62
C SER A 143 -9.62 -20.19 -7.14
N ILE A 144 -9.39 -21.34 -7.75
CA ILE A 144 -9.50 -21.56 -9.21
C ILE A 144 -10.85 -22.20 -9.49
N ARG A 145 -11.65 -21.58 -10.35
CA ARG A 145 -12.91 -22.16 -10.84
C ARG A 145 -12.62 -23.04 -12.05
N LYS A 146 -13.04 -24.30 -11.99
CA LYS A 146 -12.90 -25.27 -13.07
C LYS A 146 -14.05 -25.18 -14.06
N PRO A 147 -13.88 -25.69 -15.30
CA PRO A 147 -14.96 -25.74 -16.30
C PRO A 147 -16.19 -26.52 -15.86
N ASP A 148 -16.03 -27.51 -14.99
CA ASP A 148 -17.11 -28.31 -14.41
C ASP A 148 -17.92 -27.57 -13.32
N GLY A 149 -17.57 -26.30 -13.06
CA GLY A 149 -18.22 -25.46 -12.05
C GLY A 149 -17.69 -25.65 -10.64
N THR A 150 -16.79 -26.62 -10.40
CA THR A 150 -16.15 -26.82 -9.10
C THR A 150 -15.05 -25.79 -8.85
N THR A 151 -14.72 -25.60 -7.57
CA THR A 151 -13.65 -24.70 -7.16
C THR A 151 -12.56 -25.49 -6.46
N GLN A 152 -11.30 -25.23 -6.81
CA GLN A 152 -10.15 -25.75 -6.10
C GLN A 152 -9.34 -24.62 -5.45
N ILE A 153 -8.92 -24.86 -4.21
CA ILE A 153 -8.17 -23.91 -3.41
C ILE A 153 -6.70 -24.33 -3.39
N PHE A 154 -5.81 -23.38 -3.70
CA PHE A 154 -4.37 -23.57 -3.67
C PHE A 154 -3.73 -22.55 -2.75
N ASN A 155 -2.90 -23.01 -1.81
CA ASN A 155 -2.01 -22.12 -1.07
C ASN A 155 -0.69 -22.01 -1.84
N LEU A 156 -0.48 -20.92 -2.59
CA LEU A 156 0.67 -20.81 -3.50
C LEU A 156 2.02 -20.92 -2.78
N GLN A 157 2.09 -20.60 -1.48
CA GLN A 157 3.29 -20.83 -0.66
C GLN A 157 3.73 -22.30 -0.62
N ASN A 158 2.80 -23.24 -0.75
CA ASN A 158 3.07 -24.69 -0.73
C ASN A 158 3.17 -25.30 -2.14
N HIS A 159 3.00 -24.47 -3.18
CA HIS A 159 2.90 -24.88 -4.57
C HIS A 159 3.88 -24.06 -5.41
N PRO A 160 5.21 -24.32 -5.34
CA PRO A 160 6.24 -23.54 -6.04
C PRO A 160 6.09 -23.56 -7.57
N GLU A 161 5.35 -24.54 -8.11
CA GLU A 161 5.00 -24.65 -9.52
C GLU A 161 3.94 -23.63 -9.99
N LEU A 162 3.19 -23.03 -9.05
CA LEU A 162 2.16 -22.03 -9.30
C LEU A 162 2.58 -20.68 -8.72
N HIS A 163 2.65 -19.66 -9.57
CA HIS A 163 2.88 -18.29 -9.13
C HIS A 163 2.03 -17.31 -9.93
N VAL A 164 1.76 -16.15 -9.34
CA VAL A 164 1.00 -15.10 -9.99
C VAL A 164 1.88 -14.41 -11.03
N ILE A 165 1.43 -14.35 -12.29
CA ILE A 165 2.04 -13.52 -13.33
C ILE A 165 1.60 -12.07 -13.16
N ARG A 166 0.29 -11.84 -13.00
CA ARG A 166 -0.28 -10.50 -12.90
C ARG A 166 -1.64 -10.49 -12.22
N ALA A 167 -2.01 -9.34 -11.66
CA ALA A 167 -3.39 -9.05 -11.30
C ALA A 167 -4.19 -8.68 -12.56
N ILE A 168 -5.46 -9.08 -12.60
CA ILE A 168 -6.41 -8.71 -13.64
C ILE A 168 -7.28 -7.55 -13.15
N PRO A 169 -7.24 -6.38 -13.81
CA PRO A 169 -8.08 -5.24 -13.45
C PRO A 169 -9.57 -5.57 -13.59
N HIS A 170 -10.42 -5.02 -12.71
CA HIS A 170 -11.85 -5.30 -12.70
C HIS A 170 -12.54 -5.01 -14.05
N ALA A 171 -12.17 -3.91 -14.71
CA ALA A 171 -12.69 -3.56 -16.04
C ALA A 171 -12.44 -4.64 -17.11
N LYS A 172 -11.37 -5.44 -16.95
CA LYS A 172 -11.01 -6.52 -17.87
C LYS A 172 -11.76 -7.82 -17.54
N LEU A 173 -12.25 -7.98 -16.32
CA LEU A 173 -13.04 -9.15 -15.90
C LEU A 173 -14.42 -9.15 -16.56
N GLU A 174 -15.06 -7.98 -16.66
CA GLU A 174 -16.37 -7.85 -17.30
C GLU A 174 -16.35 -8.31 -18.77
N MET A 175 -15.23 -8.06 -19.47
CA MET A 175 -15.01 -8.52 -20.84
C MET A 175 -14.72 -10.02 -20.97
N LEU A 176 -14.29 -10.69 -19.91
CA LEU A 176 -14.00 -12.13 -19.87
C LEU A 176 -15.22 -12.97 -19.44
N SER A 177 -16.26 -12.30 -18.93
CA SER A 177 -17.56 -12.88 -18.58
C SER A 177 -18.62 -12.79 -19.70
N LEU A 178 -18.25 -12.29 -20.88
CA LEU A 178 -19.03 -12.31 -22.14
C LEU A 178 -18.49 -13.40 -23.07
#